data_AF-A0A966AU61-F1
#
_entry.id   AF-A0A966AU61-F1
#
_cell.length_a   1.000
_cell.length_b   1.000
_cell.length_c   1.000
_cell.angle_alpha   90.00
_cell.angle_beta   90.00
_cell.angle_gamma   90.00
#
_symmetry.space_group_name_H-M   'P 1'
#
loop_
_entity.id
_entity.type
_entity.pdbx_description
1 polymer ?
#
loop_
_entity_poly.entity_id
_entity_poly.type
_entity_poly.pdbx_seq_one_letter_code
_entity_poly.pdbx_strand_id
1 'polypeptide(L)' 'MTTLVTGATGFLGSAVVRALLARGEAVRVLVRRESDRRNIDGLDVELALGDLNDPQSLRDAV' A
#
# COMPACT_ATOMS: atom_id res chain seq x y z
N MET A 1 7.39 -5.73 -12.28
CA MET A 1 6.61 -4.47 -12.24
C MET A 1 5.85 -4.47 -10.92
N THR A 2 5.87 -3.37 -10.17
CA THR A 2 5.28 -3.29 -8.83
C THR A 2 4.02 -2.44 -8.89
N THR A 3 2.91 -2.92 -8.31
CA THR A 3 1.65 -2.18 -8.24
C THR A 3 1.62 -1.38 -6.93
N LEU A 4 1.58 -0.04 -7.03
CA LEU A 4 1.40 0.84 -5.87
C LEU A 4 -0.10 0.96 -5.54
N VAL A 5 -0.48 0.61 -4.31
CA VAL A 5 -1.84 0.76 -3.81
C VAL A 5 -1.90 1.84 -2.74
N THR A 6 -2.73 2.85 -2.96
CA THR A 6 -3.03 3.90 -1.96
C THR A 6 -4.29 3.52 -1.19
N GLY A 7 -4.41 3.97 0.06
CA GLY A 7 -5.56 3.60 0.91
C GLY A 7 -5.60 2.11 1.29
N ALA A 8 -4.47 1.40 1.15
CA ALA A 8 -4.35 -0.03 1.39
C ALA A 8 -4.73 -0.46 2.82
N THR A 9 -4.56 0.43 3.80
CA THR A 9 -4.93 0.18 5.20
C THR A 9 -6.45 0.20 5.44
N GLY A 10 -7.25 0.68 4.48
CA GLY A 10 -8.70 0.69 4.56
C GLY A 10 -9.34 -0.64 4.19
N PHE A 11 -10.68 -0.70 4.30
CA PHE A 11 -11.46 -1.89 3.99
C PHE A 11 -11.25 -2.36 2.53
N LEU A 12 -11.58 -1.51 1.55
CA LEU A 12 -11.45 -1.86 0.13
C LEU A 12 -9.99 -2.04 -0.30
N GLY A 13 -9.10 -1.12 0.11
CA GLY A 13 -7.69 -1.18 -0.28
C GLY A 13 -7.03 -2.49 0.14
N SER A 14 -7.29 -2.98 1.34
CA SER A 14 -6.73 -4.25 1.81
C SER A 14 -7.26 -5.47 1.03
N ALA A 15 -8.52 -5.44 0.59
CA ALA A 15 -9.07 -6.49 -0.26
C ALA A 15 -8.41 -6.49 -1.64
N VAL A 16 -8.16 -5.30 -2.21
CA VAL A 16 -7.42 -5.15 -3.48
C VAL A 16 -6.00 -5.68 -3.36
N VAL A 17 -5.28 -5.33 -2.28
CA VAL A 17 -3.93 -5.86 -2.01
C VAL A 17 -3.93 -7.38 -1.97
N ARG A 18 -4.85 -8.01 -1.21
CA ARG A 18 -4.95 -9.47 -1.15
C ARG A 18 -5.21 -10.09 -2.53
N ALA A 19 -6.07 -9.48 -3.33
CA ALA A 19 -6.37 -9.98 -4.68
C ALA A 19 -5.16 -9.87 -5.63
N LEU A 20 -4.37 -8.80 -5.53
CA LEU A 20 -3.13 -8.62 -6.31
C LEU A 20 -2.07 -9.64 -5.90
N LEU A 21 -1.86 -9.84 -4.59
CA LEU A 21 -0.93 -10.84 -4.08
C LEU A 21 -1.33 -12.27 -4.48
N ALA A 22 -2.63 -12.60 -4.43
CA ALA A 22 -3.13 -13.89 -4.89
C ALA A 22 -2.89 -14.14 -6.39
N ARG A 23 -2.71 -13.09 -7.18
CA ARG A 23 -2.34 -13.15 -8.61
C ARG A 23 -0.82 -13.22 -8.82
N GLY A 24 -0.02 -13.24 -7.76
CA GLY A 24 1.44 -13.28 -7.81
C GLY A 24 2.08 -11.92 -8.17
N GLU A 25 1.35 -10.81 -8.03
CA GLU A 25 1.89 -9.48 -8.29
C GLU A 25 2.71 -8.96 -7.10
N ALA A 26 3.80 -8.24 -7.38
CA ALA A 26 4.51 -7.48 -6.35
C ALA A 26 3.71 -6.21 -6.00
N VAL A 27 3.43 -6.01 -4.71
CA VAL A 27 2.60 -4.90 -4.23
C VAL A 27 3.40 -4.01 -3.28
N ARG A 28 3.32 -2.71 -3.51
CA ARG A 28 3.77 -1.68 -2.59
C ARG A 28 2.56 -0.90 -2.12
N VAL A 29 2.54 -0.50 -0.86
CA VAL A 29 1.41 0.24 -0.27
C VAL A 29 1.88 1.59 0.27
N LEU A 30 1.21 2.66 -0.13
CA LEU A 30 1.44 3.98 0.46
C LEU A 30 0.68 4.07 1.79
N VAL A 31 1.41 4.31 2.87
CA VAL A 31 0.88 4.39 4.23
C VAL A 31 1.31 5.68 4.91
N ARG A 32 0.36 6.37 5.56
CA ARG A 32 0.70 7.49 6.45
C ARG A 32 1.32 6.95 7.74
N ARG A 33 2.13 7.76 8.41
CA ARG A 33 2.86 7.37 9.62
C ARG A 33 1.91 6.89 10.73
N GLU A 34 0.79 7.58 10.90
CA GLU A 34 -0.23 7.36 11.94
C GLU A 34 -1.35 6.42 11.49
N SER A 35 -1.29 5.86 10.27
CA SER A 35 -2.32 4.93 9.79
C SER A 35 -2.34 3.65 10.63
N ASP A 36 -3.54 3.21 10.99
CA ASP A 36 -3.78 1.85 11.50
C ASP A 36 -3.55 0.81 10.40
N ARG A 37 -2.63 -0.12 10.61
CA ARG A 37 -2.16 -1.08 9.59
C ARG A 37 -2.73 -2.49 9.75
N ARG A 38 -3.63 -2.72 10.71
CA ARG A 38 -4.15 -4.07 11.02
C ARG A 38 -4.70 -4.81 9.80
N ASN A 39 -5.30 -4.09 8.84
CA ASN A 39 -5.86 -4.70 7.64
C ASN A 39 -4.80 -5.26 6.67
N ILE A 40 -3.56 -4.80 6.71
CA ILE A 40 -2.47 -5.26 5.84
C ILE A 40 -1.36 -5.98 6.61
N ASP A 41 -1.55 -6.19 7.91
CA ASP A 41 -0.59 -6.89 8.75
C ASP A 41 -0.42 -8.35 8.29
N GLY A 42 0.83 -8.82 8.25
CA GLY A 42 1.19 -10.14 7.74
C GLY A 42 1.05 -10.35 6.23
N LEU A 43 0.70 -9.33 5.44
CA LEU A 43 0.73 -9.41 3.97
C LEU A 43 2.14 -9.16 3.45
N ASP A 44 2.53 -9.87 2.38
CA ASP A 44 3.81 -9.70 1.69
C ASP A 44 3.76 -8.45 0.79
N VAL A 45 3.87 -7.27 1.41
CA VAL A 45 3.86 -5.98 0.73
C VAL A 45 5.02 -5.11 1.17
N GLU A 46 5.49 -4.26 0.26
CA GLU A 46 6.44 -3.21 0.61
C GLU A 46 5.69 -1.98 1.15
N LEU A 47 6.17 -1.41 2.26
CA LEU A 47 5.60 -0.20 2.84
C LEU A 47 6.33 1.05 2.33
N ALA A 48 5.61 1.94 1.66
CA ALA A 48 6.07 3.29 1.36
C ALA A 48 5.40 4.28 2.33
N LEU A 49 6.18 4.95 3.18
CA LEU A 49 5.67 6.00 4.04
C LEU A 49 5.45 7.28 3.23
N GLY A 50 4.23 7.84 3.26
CA GLY A 50 3.94 9.08 2.54
C GLY A 50 2.50 9.55 2.67
N ASP A 51 2.21 10.70 2.06
CA ASP A 51 0.89 11.33 2.03
C ASP A 51 0.55 11.74 0.59
N LEU A 52 -0.68 11.48 0.16
CA LEU A 52 -1.16 11.85 -1.17
C LEU A 52 -1.08 13.37 -1.45
N ASN A 53 -1.08 14.19 -0.39
CA ASN A 53 -0.96 15.65 -0.49
C ASN A 53 0.50 16.12 -0.56
N ASP A 54 1.48 15.22 -0.42
CA ASP A 54 2.90 15.52 -0.61
C ASP A 54 3.39 14.89 -1.93
N PRO A 55 3.57 15.70 -2.99
CA PRO A 55 4.05 15.21 -4.28
C PRO A 55 5.41 14.53 -4.22
N GLN A 56 6.29 14.89 -3.28
CA GLN A 56 7.59 14.25 -3.17
C GLN A 56 7.44 12.83 -2.66
N SER A 57 6.60 12.61 -1.64
CA SER A 57 6.33 11.27 -1.13
C SER A 57 5.72 10.33 -2.18
N LEU A 58 4.94 10.87 -3.13
CA LEU A 58 4.42 10.10 -4.27
C LEU A 58 5.53 9.69 -5.24
N ARG A 59 6.49 10.57 -5.50
CA ARG A 59 7.65 10.25 -6.35
C ARG A 59 8.53 9.19 -5.71
N ASP A 60 8.73 9.27 -4.40
CA ASP A 60 9.54 8.31 -3.66
C ASP A 60 8.85 6.93 -3.56
N ALA A 61 7.53 6.87 -3.73
CA ALA A 61 6.74 5.65 -3.62
C ALA A 61 6.65 4.82 -4.92
N VAL A 62 6.99 5.37 -6.10
CA VAL A 62 6.85 4.71 -7.42
C VAL A 62 8.16 4.17 -7.98
#